data_AF-A0A2N6KDT4-F1
#
_entry.id   AF-A0A2N6KDT4-F1
#
_cell.length_a   1.000
_cell.length_b   1.000
_cell.length_c   1.000
_cell.angle_alpha   90.00
_cell.angle_beta   90.00
_cell.angle_gamma   90.00
#
_symmetry.space_group_name_H-M   'P 1'
#
loop_
_entity.id
_entity.type
_entity.pdbx_description
1 polymer ?
#
loop_
_entity_poly.entity_id
_entity_poly.type
_entity_poly.pdbx_seq_one_letter_code
_entity_poly.pdbx_strand_id
1 'polypeptide(L)'
;MTDHLNPLQSLKEGHWFKLICGASFQHLPAVRSLTLAYTLAGADCIDVAADPAVIAAVREALQVAAELAQDAQARGFGKKGKLPLLMVSLNDGEDPHFRKAKINYTECPPNCHRPCEKICPAQAIKFSNKPELFSGVISEKCYGCGRCIPICPYEKIYTNSYVIKPEAIAPLILSTGVDAIEIHTQIGRLTEFQRLWQAISPWVEQLQLVAISCPDGEGMIDYLHTLYDAIATHKFTLIWQTDGRPMSGDIGDGTTTAAVKLGQKVLAANLPGYVQLAGGTNNYTVAKLKAMGLLRGWGDGAMGNSESPRPQGVGIRGKWGEDFTPPPHHPTTPSYISGVAYGSYARVLLSPILEELEVREVNDTSVKTTVRLEDEPELLWQAVGLAHSLVSQLKSQQ
;
A
#
# COMPACT_ATOMS: atom_id res chain seq x y z
N MET A 1 16.06 -7.56 26.39
CA MET A 1 14.66 -7.11 26.56
C MET A 1 14.08 -7.00 25.16
N THR A 2 13.22 -7.95 24.79
CA THR A 2 12.67 -8.07 23.43
C THR A 2 11.45 -7.16 23.32
N ASP A 3 11.66 -5.94 22.83
CA ASP A 3 10.54 -5.03 22.57
C ASP A 3 9.64 -5.61 21.47
N HIS A 4 8.40 -5.86 21.86
CA HIS A 4 7.32 -6.24 20.96
C HIS A 4 7.13 -5.11 19.94
N LEU A 5 7.45 -5.34 18.67
CA LEU A 5 7.25 -4.31 17.64
C LEU A 5 5.75 -4.10 17.40
N ASN A 6 5.24 -2.99 17.92
CA ASN A 6 3.99 -2.39 17.54
C ASN A 6 4.12 -1.84 16.10
N PRO A 7 3.13 -1.96 15.20
CA PRO A 7 3.16 -1.33 13.89
C PRO A 7 3.68 0.12 13.89
N LEU A 8 3.23 0.95 14.82
CA LEU A 8 3.68 2.35 14.94
C LEU A 8 5.16 2.48 15.37
N GLN A 9 5.70 1.48 16.06
CA GLN A 9 7.13 1.41 16.37
C GLN A 9 7.95 1.07 15.12
N SER A 10 7.49 0.12 14.28
CA SER A 10 8.12 -0.16 12.99
C SER A 10 8.21 1.09 12.13
N LEU A 11 7.19 1.94 12.14
CA LEU A 11 7.19 3.23 11.44
C LEU A 11 8.25 4.19 11.99
N LYS A 12 8.32 4.33 13.32
CA LYS A 12 9.35 5.14 14.00
C LYS A 12 10.76 4.63 13.79
N GLU A 13 10.94 3.34 13.52
CA GLU A 13 12.26 2.72 13.37
C GLU A 13 12.73 2.62 11.91
N GLY A 14 11.89 2.97 10.93
CA GLY A 14 12.26 2.81 9.52
C GLY A 14 12.08 1.38 8.99
N HIS A 15 11.30 0.57 9.69
CA HIS A 15 11.07 -0.85 9.39
C HIS A 15 9.62 -1.12 8.95
N TRP A 16 8.87 -0.09 8.57
CA TRP A 16 7.45 -0.23 8.26
C TRP A 16 7.21 -0.94 6.92
N PHE A 17 6.39 -1.98 6.96
CA PHE A 17 5.94 -2.76 5.81
C PHE A 17 4.41 -2.66 5.68
N LYS A 18 3.94 -2.17 4.54
CA LYS A 18 2.51 -2.11 4.21
C LYS A 18 2.22 -3.02 3.01
N LEU A 19 1.26 -3.92 3.15
CA LEU A 19 0.67 -4.63 2.01
C LEU A 19 -0.49 -3.79 1.45
N ILE A 20 -0.48 -3.52 0.14
CA ILE A 20 -1.62 -2.93 -0.57
C ILE A 20 -2.31 -4.04 -1.36
N CYS A 21 -3.45 -4.53 -0.87
CA CYS A 21 -4.30 -5.46 -1.61
C CYS A 21 -4.92 -4.78 -2.84
N GLY A 22 -5.29 -3.50 -2.70
CA GLY A 22 -5.75 -2.65 -3.80
C GLY A 22 -7.07 -1.95 -3.46
N ALA A 23 -7.12 -0.64 -3.70
CA ALA A 23 -8.25 0.24 -3.39
C ALA A 23 -9.58 -0.16 -4.08
N SER A 24 -9.50 -0.90 -5.18
CA SER A 24 -10.66 -1.42 -5.91
C SER A 24 -10.68 -2.96 -6.02
N PHE A 25 -9.75 -3.66 -5.36
CA PHE A 25 -9.66 -5.12 -5.45
C PHE A 25 -10.64 -5.78 -4.46
N GLN A 26 -11.67 -6.46 -4.99
CA GLN A 26 -12.79 -7.02 -4.21
C GLN A 26 -12.87 -8.55 -4.31
N HIS A 27 -11.80 -9.20 -4.75
CA HIS A 27 -11.70 -10.66 -4.78
C HIS A 27 -11.45 -11.18 -3.36
N LEU A 28 -12.53 -11.47 -2.62
CA LEU A 28 -12.46 -11.83 -1.20
C LEU A 28 -11.50 -13.01 -0.91
N PRO A 29 -11.52 -14.14 -1.65
CA PRO A 29 -10.56 -15.23 -1.41
C PRO A 29 -9.09 -14.81 -1.51
N ALA A 30 -8.74 -14.04 -2.54
CA ALA A 30 -7.37 -13.55 -2.73
C ALA A 30 -6.98 -12.55 -1.65
N VAL A 31 -7.86 -11.58 -1.32
CA VAL A 31 -7.60 -10.60 -0.25
C VAL A 31 -7.38 -11.30 1.09
N ARG A 32 -8.23 -12.29 1.43
CA ARG A 32 -8.09 -13.09 2.65
C ARG A 32 -6.74 -13.81 2.69
N SER A 33 -6.39 -14.51 1.62
CA SER A 33 -5.15 -15.31 1.54
C SER A 33 -3.90 -14.44 1.59
N LEU A 34 -3.90 -13.31 0.88
CA LEU A 34 -2.83 -12.30 0.94
C LEU A 34 -2.68 -11.75 2.36
N THR A 35 -3.79 -11.36 3.00
CA THR A 35 -3.81 -10.85 4.38
C THR A 35 -3.19 -11.86 5.34
N LEU A 36 -3.64 -13.12 5.29
CA LEU A 36 -3.14 -14.17 6.16
C LEU A 36 -1.63 -14.38 5.99
N ALA A 37 -1.18 -14.59 4.75
CA ALA A 37 0.23 -14.87 4.45
C ALA A 37 1.16 -13.71 4.88
N TYR A 38 0.81 -12.47 4.53
CA TYR A 38 1.64 -11.30 4.87
C TYR A 38 1.56 -10.93 6.36
N THR A 39 0.45 -11.20 7.04
CA THR A 39 0.35 -11.02 8.49
C THR A 39 1.29 -11.97 9.21
N LEU A 40 1.23 -13.27 8.87
CA LEU A 40 2.14 -14.28 9.44
C LEU A 40 3.61 -14.02 9.07
N ALA A 41 3.87 -13.40 7.91
CA ALA A 41 5.21 -12.98 7.52
C ALA A 41 5.75 -11.76 8.30
N GLY A 42 4.86 -10.95 8.90
CA GLY A 42 5.21 -9.80 9.74
C GLY A 42 4.94 -8.42 9.12
N ALA A 43 3.94 -8.27 8.26
CA ALA A 43 3.46 -6.96 7.81
C ALA A 43 2.98 -6.09 8.99
N ASP A 44 3.11 -4.76 8.88
CA ASP A 44 2.61 -3.81 9.90
C ASP A 44 1.24 -3.23 9.54
N CYS A 45 0.87 -3.27 8.27
CA CYS A 45 -0.39 -2.72 7.79
C CYS A 45 -0.90 -3.49 6.57
N ILE A 46 -2.21 -3.75 6.55
CA ILE A 46 -2.94 -4.33 5.44
C ILE A 46 -3.92 -3.27 4.93
N ASP A 47 -3.71 -2.82 3.70
CA ASP A 47 -4.50 -1.78 3.05
C ASP A 47 -5.38 -2.35 1.95
N VAL A 48 -6.68 -2.10 2.08
CA VAL A 48 -7.72 -2.74 1.28
C VAL A 48 -8.75 -1.74 0.76
N ALA A 49 -9.57 -2.19 -0.19
CA ALA A 49 -10.73 -1.44 -0.63
C ALA A 49 -11.66 -1.10 0.54
N ALA A 50 -12.21 0.12 0.54
CA ALA A 50 -13.20 0.58 1.50
C ALA A 50 -14.58 -0.06 1.23
N ASP A 51 -14.64 -1.37 1.42
CA ASP A 51 -15.78 -2.24 1.17
C ASP A 51 -16.04 -3.13 2.39
N PRO A 52 -17.26 -3.14 2.96
CA PRO A 52 -17.55 -3.91 4.17
C PRO A 52 -17.27 -5.41 4.07
N ALA A 53 -17.47 -6.02 2.89
CA ALA A 53 -17.21 -7.45 2.70
C ALA A 53 -15.70 -7.73 2.67
N VAL A 54 -14.93 -6.82 2.06
CA VAL A 54 -13.45 -6.88 2.07
C VAL A 54 -12.92 -6.74 3.49
N ILE A 55 -13.42 -5.76 4.25
CA ILE A 55 -13.03 -5.54 5.66
C ILE A 55 -13.34 -6.75 6.53
N ALA A 56 -14.52 -7.36 6.36
CA ALA A 56 -14.89 -8.57 7.08
C ALA A 56 -13.93 -9.73 6.77
N ALA A 57 -13.62 -9.96 5.49
CA ALA A 57 -12.69 -11.01 5.07
C ALA A 57 -11.28 -10.82 5.63
N VAL A 58 -10.79 -9.58 5.69
CA VAL A 58 -9.49 -9.24 6.28
C VAL A 58 -9.49 -9.49 7.78
N ARG A 59 -10.53 -9.06 8.50
CA ARG A 59 -10.66 -9.29 9.96
C ARG A 59 -10.64 -10.77 10.31
N GLU A 60 -11.38 -11.59 9.56
CA GLU A 60 -11.34 -13.03 9.76
C GLU A 60 -9.95 -13.61 9.49
N ALA A 61 -9.24 -13.16 8.45
CA ALA A 61 -7.86 -13.60 8.19
C ALA A 61 -6.89 -13.18 9.29
N LEU A 62 -7.04 -11.98 9.86
CA LEU A 62 -6.24 -11.51 10.99
C LEU A 62 -6.49 -12.34 12.26
N GLN A 63 -7.73 -12.75 12.49
CA GLN A 63 -8.08 -13.64 13.59
C GLN A 63 -7.41 -15.02 13.43
N VAL A 64 -7.49 -15.61 12.23
CA VAL A 64 -6.79 -16.87 11.92
C VAL A 64 -5.27 -16.70 12.06
N ALA A 65 -4.71 -15.57 11.62
CA ALA A 65 -3.28 -15.30 11.77
C ALA A 65 -2.86 -15.21 13.25
N ALA A 66 -3.72 -14.68 14.12
CA ALA A 66 -3.47 -14.64 15.56
C ALA A 66 -3.43 -16.05 16.18
N GLU A 67 -4.30 -16.94 15.73
CA GLU A 67 -4.34 -18.35 16.15
C GLU A 67 -3.09 -19.11 15.69
N LEU A 68 -2.62 -18.84 14.47
CA LEU A 68 -1.44 -19.48 13.88
C LEU A 68 -0.11 -18.80 14.24
N ALA A 69 -0.12 -17.75 15.07
CA ALA A 69 1.05 -16.94 15.35
C ALA A 69 2.20 -17.73 16.02
N GLN A 70 1.87 -18.68 16.91
CA GLN A 70 2.88 -19.51 17.58
C GLN A 70 3.57 -20.47 16.59
N ASP A 71 2.79 -21.09 15.70
CA ASP A 71 3.31 -21.99 14.67
C ASP A 71 4.20 -21.25 13.67
N ALA A 72 3.80 -20.04 13.27
CA ALA A 72 4.62 -19.18 12.42
C ALA A 72 5.97 -18.85 13.09
N GLN A 73 5.95 -18.49 14.39
CA GLN A 73 7.16 -18.23 15.15
C GLN A 73 8.07 -19.45 15.27
N ALA A 74 7.50 -20.64 15.53
CA ALA A 74 8.26 -21.89 15.59
C ALA A 74 8.94 -22.23 14.26
N ARG A 75 8.38 -21.74 13.14
CA ARG A 75 8.94 -21.88 11.78
C ARG A 75 9.91 -20.76 11.39
N GLY A 76 10.18 -19.81 12.28
CA GLY A 76 11.06 -18.66 12.01
C GLY A 76 10.39 -17.52 11.26
N PHE A 77 9.06 -17.52 11.14
CA PHE A 77 8.28 -16.44 10.54
C PHE A 77 7.66 -15.51 11.60
N GLY A 78 7.31 -14.31 11.15
CA GLY A 78 6.61 -13.33 11.98
C GLY A 78 7.43 -12.88 13.20
N LYS A 79 6.86 -11.98 14.00
CA LYS A 79 7.47 -11.52 15.25
C LYS A 79 6.45 -11.63 16.39
N LYS A 80 6.95 -11.62 17.63
CA LYS A 80 6.10 -11.38 18.81
C LYS A 80 5.59 -9.94 18.76
N GLY A 81 4.31 -9.72 18.53
CA GLY A 81 3.76 -8.37 18.43
C GLY A 81 2.25 -8.32 18.26
N LYS A 82 1.73 -7.10 18.08
CA LYS A 82 0.33 -6.86 17.72
C LYS A 82 0.10 -7.22 16.24
N LEU A 83 -1.15 -7.52 15.90
CA LEU A 83 -1.60 -7.64 14.51
C LEU A 83 -1.33 -6.35 13.73
N PRO A 84 -1.19 -6.43 12.39
CA PRO A 84 -1.05 -5.25 11.54
C PRO A 84 -2.29 -4.34 11.63
N LEU A 85 -2.10 -3.06 11.35
CA LEU A 85 -3.20 -2.10 11.21
C LEU A 85 -4.04 -2.44 9.99
N LEU A 86 -5.36 -2.47 10.17
CA LEU A 86 -6.30 -2.51 9.06
C LEU A 86 -6.53 -1.10 8.50
N MET A 87 -6.09 -0.88 7.26
CA MET A 87 -6.23 0.37 6.54
C MET A 87 -7.23 0.22 5.39
N VAL A 88 -7.99 1.28 5.13
CA VAL A 88 -8.83 1.39 3.93
C VAL A 88 -8.43 2.57 3.07
N SER A 89 -8.44 2.39 1.75
CA SER A 89 -8.12 3.44 0.79
C SER A 89 -9.37 4.22 0.35
N LEU A 90 -9.26 5.54 0.37
CA LEU A 90 -10.25 6.53 -0.05
C LEU A 90 -9.69 7.41 -1.18
N ASN A 91 -10.55 8.04 -1.98
CA ASN A 91 -10.16 9.02 -2.99
C ASN A 91 -10.99 10.30 -2.88
N ASP A 92 -10.35 11.44 -3.13
CA ASP A 92 -11.03 12.74 -3.20
C ASP A 92 -11.69 13.03 -4.56
N GLY A 93 -11.42 12.18 -5.57
CA GLY A 93 -11.97 12.32 -6.91
C GLY A 93 -11.55 11.16 -7.81
N GLU A 94 -11.61 11.37 -9.14
CA GLU A 94 -11.19 10.34 -10.09
C GLU A 94 -9.73 9.95 -9.88
N ASP A 95 -9.48 8.65 -9.72
CA ASP A 95 -8.16 8.14 -9.40
C ASP A 95 -7.90 6.78 -10.08
N PRO A 96 -6.70 6.55 -10.66
CA PRO A 96 -6.36 5.29 -11.33
C PRO A 96 -6.41 4.02 -10.45
N HIS A 97 -6.30 4.13 -9.13
CA HIS A 97 -6.40 2.99 -8.20
C HIS A 97 -7.85 2.56 -7.98
N PHE A 98 -8.80 3.46 -8.25
CA PHE A 98 -10.24 3.27 -8.03
C PHE A 98 -11.01 3.02 -9.32
N ARG A 99 -10.32 2.66 -10.41
CA ARG A 99 -10.93 2.33 -11.69
C ARG A 99 -10.97 0.83 -11.93
N LYS A 100 -11.93 0.38 -12.74
CA LYS A 100 -11.98 -1.00 -13.27
C LYS A 100 -12.14 -0.98 -14.77
N ALA A 101 -11.56 -1.99 -15.43
CA ALA A 101 -11.79 -2.20 -16.85
C ALA A 101 -13.25 -2.64 -17.08
N LYS A 102 -13.80 -2.25 -18.22
CA LYS A 102 -15.08 -2.69 -18.75
C LYS A 102 -14.88 -3.07 -20.22
N ILE A 103 -15.58 -4.11 -20.64
CA ILE A 103 -15.55 -4.62 -22.01
C ILE A 103 -17.00 -4.86 -22.41
N ASN A 104 -17.41 -4.28 -23.54
CA ASN A 104 -18.61 -4.73 -24.20
C ASN A 104 -18.27 -5.97 -25.03
N TYR A 105 -18.44 -7.15 -24.45
CA TYR A 105 -18.00 -8.41 -25.07
C TYR A 105 -18.79 -8.74 -26.34
N THR A 106 -20.03 -8.24 -26.47
CA THR A 106 -20.87 -8.45 -27.66
C THR A 106 -20.37 -7.65 -28.87
N GLU A 107 -19.58 -6.60 -28.64
CA GLU A 107 -18.93 -5.82 -29.70
C GLU A 107 -17.53 -6.32 -30.04
N CYS A 108 -17.01 -7.33 -29.32
CA CYS A 108 -15.70 -7.89 -29.61
C CYS A 108 -15.79 -8.72 -30.90
N PRO A 109 -14.95 -8.46 -31.93
CA PRO A 109 -14.98 -9.24 -33.15
C PRO A 109 -14.74 -10.74 -32.88
N PRO A 110 -15.46 -11.65 -33.57
CA PRO A 110 -15.34 -13.10 -33.32
C PRO A 110 -13.94 -13.64 -33.65
N ASN A 111 -13.19 -12.97 -34.54
CA ASN A 111 -11.81 -13.29 -34.90
C ASN A 111 -10.75 -12.60 -34.02
N CYS A 112 -11.16 -11.88 -32.96
CA CYS A 112 -10.22 -11.29 -32.02
C CYS A 112 -9.43 -12.38 -31.29
N HIS A 113 -8.10 -12.31 -31.34
CA HIS A 113 -7.20 -13.21 -30.61
C HIS A 113 -7.17 -12.98 -29.08
N ARG A 114 -8.00 -12.05 -28.58
CA ARG A 114 -8.21 -11.72 -27.16
C ARG A 114 -6.90 -11.51 -26.38
N PRO A 115 -6.00 -10.61 -26.82
CA PRO A 115 -4.75 -10.36 -26.10
C PRO A 115 -4.99 -9.79 -24.69
N CYS A 116 -6.14 -9.14 -24.47
CA CYS A 116 -6.55 -8.60 -23.19
C CYS A 116 -6.77 -9.67 -22.10
N GLU A 117 -7.19 -10.88 -22.46
CA GLU A 117 -7.35 -12.02 -21.55
C GLU A 117 -5.98 -12.50 -21.06
N LYS A 118 -5.03 -12.69 -21.99
CA LYS A 118 -3.68 -13.19 -21.68
C LYS A 118 -2.82 -12.21 -20.88
N ILE A 119 -2.96 -10.91 -21.13
CA ILE A 119 -2.15 -9.89 -20.44
C ILE A 119 -2.66 -9.57 -19.04
N CYS A 120 -3.88 -10.01 -18.68
CA CYS A 120 -4.53 -9.62 -17.43
C CYS A 120 -3.89 -10.37 -16.25
N PRO A 121 -3.13 -9.70 -15.37
CA PRO A 121 -2.42 -10.37 -14.29
C PRO A 121 -3.34 -10.93 -13.19
N ALA A 122 -4.56 -10.42 -13.08
CA ALA A 122 -5.57 -10.92 -12.14
C ALA A 122 -6.50 -11.97 -12.78
N GLN A 123 -6.25 -12.36 -14.03
CA GLN A 123 -7.14 -13.25 -14.79
C GLN A 123 -8.61 -12.78 -14.76
N ALA A 124 -8.80 -11.45 -14.71
CA ALA A 124 -10.10 -10.81 -14.51
C ALA A 124 -10.90 -10.66 -15.81
N ILE A 125 -10.36 -11.11 -16.95
CA ILE A 125 -11.03 -11.08 -18.25
C ILE A 125 -11.16 -12.52 -18.70
N LYS A 126 -12.39 -12.97 -18.95
CA LYS A 126 -12.66 -14.32 -19.49
C LYS A 126 -13.55 -14.21 -20.71
N PHE A 127 -13.28 -15.04 -21.71
CA PHE A 127 -14.20 -15.23 -22.84
C PHE A 127 -14.62 -16.69 -22.94
N SER A 128 -15.92 -16.91 -22.95
CA SER A 128 -16.51 -18.21 -23.22
C SER A 128 -16.75 -18.41 -24.72
N ASN A 129 -16.66 -19.65 -25.17
CA ASN A 129 -17.07 -20.06 -26.51
C ASN A 129 -18.55 -20.47 -26.59
N LYS A 130 -19.23 -20.54 -25.44
CA LYS A 130 -20.67 -20.82 -25.34
C LYS A 130 -21.42 -19.52 -24.99
N PRO A 131 -22.46 -19.12 -25.75
CA PRO A 131 -23.20 -17.88 -25.52
C PRO A 131 -23.87 -17.80 -24.13
N GLU A 132 -24.29 -18.93 -23.57
CA GLU A 132 -24.90 -19.00 -22.24
C GLU A 132 -23.92 -18.77 -21.06
N LEU A 133 -22.61 -18.76 -21.33
CA LEU A 133 -21.58 -18.59 -20.31
C LEU A 133 -21.00 -17.18 -20.36
N PHE A 134 -20.66 -16.64 -19.18
CA PHE A 134 -20.16 -15.28 -19.02
C PHE A 134 -18.91 -15.00 -19.88
N SER A 135 -18.92 -13.86 -20.58
CA SER A 135 -17.75 -13.28 -21.23
C SER A 135 -17.63 -11.80 -20.82
N GLY A 136 -16.43 -11.35 -20.51
CA GLY A 136 -16.16 -9.97 -20.10
C GLY A 136 -15.24 -9.87 -18.90
N VAL A 137 -15.36 -8.76 -18.17
CA VAL A 137 -14.53 -8.48 -16.99
C VAL A 137 -15.24 -8.96 -15.73
N ILE A 138 -14.60 -9.87 -15.00
CA ILE A 138 -14.96 -10.22 -13.62
C ILE A 138 -14.54 -9.06 -12.73
N SER A 139 -15.50 -8.23 -12.35
CA SER A 139 -15.28 -6.93 -11.72
C SER A 139 -14.49 -7.06 -10.42
N GLU A 140 -14.76 -8.08 -9.63
CA GLU A 140 -14.20 -8.35 -8.31
C GLU A 140 -12.69 -8.62 -8.39
N LYS A 141 -12.27 -9.34 -9.45
CA LYS A 141 -10.85 -9.63 -9.73
C LYS A 141 -10.12 -8.43 -10.36
N CYS A 142 -10.83 -7.54 -11.05
CA CYS A 142 -10.22 -6.40 -11.72
C CYS A 142 -9.83 -5.31 -10.71
N TYR A 143 -8.52 -5.11 -10.55
CA TYR A 143 -7.97 -4.03 -9.70
C TYR A 143 -7.54 -2.79 -10.50
N GLY A 144 -7.88 -2.68 -11.78
CA GLY A 144 -7.70 -1.42 -12.53
C GLY A 144 -6.32 -1.13 -13.14
N CYS A 145 -5.43 -2.13 -13.27
CA CYS A 145 -4.07 -1.92 -13.82
C CYS A 145 -4.01 -1.33 -15.24
N GLY A 146 -5.09 -1.43 -16.01
CA GLY A 146 -5.17 -0.85 -17.36
C GLY A 146 -4.34 -1.55 -18.43
N ARG A 147 -3.61 -2.64 -18.13
CA ARG A 147 -2.78 -3.39 -19.11
C ARG A 147 -3.54 -3.89 -20.33
N CYS A 148 -4.82 -4.19 -20.16
CA CYS A 148 -5.70 -4.65 -21.22
C CYS A 148 -6.05 -3.56 -22.25
N ILE A 149 -6.02 -2.28 -21.86
CA ILE A 149 -6.46 -1.15 -22.68
C ILE A 149 -5.56 -0.97 -23.91
N PRO A 150 -4.23 -0.72 -23.78
CA PRO A 150 -3.40 -0.43 -24.93
C PRO A 150 -3.16 -1.65 -25.84
N ILE A 151 -3.41 -2.87 -25.36
CA ILE A 151 -3.22 -4.09 -26.16
C ILE A 151 -4.47 -4.48 -26.95
N CYS A 152 -5.62 -3.85 -26.71
CA CYS A 152 -6.85 -4.18 -27.43
C CYS A 152 -6.79 -3.61 -28.85
N PRO A 153 -6.71 -4.44 -29.91
CA PRO A 153 -6.56 -3.94 -31.28
C PRO A 153 -7.83 -3.27 -31.84
N TYR A 154 -8.94 -3.39 -31.12
CA TYR A 154 -10.25 -2.86 -31.52
C TYR A 154 -10.76 -1.78 -30.56
N GLU A 155 -9.96 -1.38 -29.56
CA GLU A 155 -10.28 -0.30 -28.61
C GLU A 155 -11.62 -0.49 -27.88
N LYS A 156 -12.02 -1.75 -27.63
CA LYS A 156 -13.29 -2.11 -26.97
C LYS A 156 -13.24 -2.13 -25.44
N ILE A 157 -12.12 -1.68 -24.87
CA ILE A 157 -11.89 -1.71 -23.42
C ILE A 157 -11.79 -0.29 -22.91
N TYR A 158 -12.66 0.06 -21.98
CA TYR A 158 -12.69 1.35 -21.31
C TYR A 158 -12.61 1.18 -19.80
N THR A 159 -12.49 2.28 -19.06
CA THR A 159 -12.41 2.26 -17.59
C THR A 159 -13.55 3.04 -16.96
N ASN A 160 -14.11 2.49 -15.89
CA ASN A 160 -15.00 3.22 -15.00
C ASN A 160 -14.26 3.48 -13.69
N SER A 161 -14.15 4.75 -13.32
CA SER A 161 -13.67 5.18 -12.01
C SER A 161 -14.82 5.19 -11.02
N TYR A 162 -14.54 4.78 -9.79
CA TYR A 162 -15.49 4.85 -8.68
C TYR A 162 -14.93 5.80 -7.64
N VAL A 163 -15.78 6.69 -7.12
CA VAL A 163 -15.43 7.58 -6.02
C VAL A 163 -16.22 7.14 -4.81
N ILE A 164 -15.53 6.98 -3.69
CA ILE A 164 -16.20 6.64 -2.44
C ILE A 164 -16.98 7.86 -1.99
N LYS A 165 -18.28 7.67 -1.80
CA LYS A 165 -19.15 8.74 -1.33
C LYS A 165 -18.82 9.07 0.12
N PRO A 166 -18.71 10.35 0.51
CA PRO A 166 -18.43 10.75 1.89
C PRO A 166 -19.32 10.07 2.94
N GLU A 167 -20.58 9.82 2.61
CA GLU A 167 -21.56 9.19 3.51
C GLU A 167 -21.24 7.71 3.78
N ALA A 168 -20.49 7.04 2.89
CA ALA A 168 -20.04 5.67 3.09
C ALA A 168 -18.82 5.57 4.02
N ILE A 169 -18.16 6.68 4.33
CA ILE A 169 -16.91 6.70 5.11
C ILE A 169 -17.16 6.48 6.60
N ALA A 170 -18.15 7.17 7.18
CA ALA A 170 -18.43 7.06 8.60
C ALA A 170 -18.78 5.62 9.04
N PRO A 171 -19.59 4.84 8.29
CA PRO A 171 -19.75 3.41 8.58
C PRO A 171 -18.43 2.63 8.57
N LEU A 172 -17.54 2.87 7.61
CA LEU A 172 -16.25 2.17 7.55
C LEU A 172 -15.42 2.43 8.82
N ILE A 173 -15.40 3.67 9.30
CA ILE A 173 -14.63 4.05 10.50
C ILE A 173 -15.29 3.53 11.78
N LEU A 174 -16.60 3.79 11.94
CA LEU A 174 -17.29 3.64 13.23
C LEU A 174 -17.86 2.24 13.46
N SER A 175 -18.38 1.58 12.42
CA SER A 175 -19.05 0.28 12.58
C SER A 175 -18.13 -0.89 12.24
N THR A 176 -17.20 -0.69 11.30
CA THR A 176 -16.25 -1.74 10.90
C THR A 176 -14.87 -1.63 11.57
N GLY A 177 -14.63 -0.57 12.36
CA GLY A 177 -13.48 -0.42 13.25
C GLY A 177 -12.12 -0.54 12.56
N VAL A 178 -11.93 0.16 11.45
CA VAL A 178 -10.61 0.24 10.79
C VAL A 178 -9.62 1.02 11.67
N ASP A 179 -8.34 0.65 11.63
CA ASP A 179 -7.31 1.31 12.44
C ASP A 179 -6.73 2.55 11.76
N ALA A 180 -6.79 2.59 10.43
CA ALA A 180 -6.16 3.61 9.61
C ALA A 180 -6.91 3.87 8.31
N ILE A 181 -6.64 5.03 7.71
CA ILE A 181 -7.12 5.35 6.36
C ILE A 181 -5.96 5.81 5.48
N GLU A 182 -6.13 5.59 4.19
CA GLU A 182 -5.34 6.22 3.13
C GLU A 182 -6.25 7.14 2.32
N ILE A 183 -5.80 8.35 2.03
CA ILE A 183 -6.49 9.30 1.16
C ILE A 183 -5.63 9.50 -0.10
N HIS A 184 -6.17 9.10 -1.26
CA HIS A 184 -5.61 9.45 -2.56
C HIS A 184 -6.07 10.83 -2.98
N THR A 185 -5.10 11.62 -3.43
CA THR A 185 -5.30 12.99 -3.88
C THR A 185 -4.36 13.32 -5.03
N GLN A 186 -4.62 14.44 -5.70
CA GLN A 186 -3.80 14.93 -6.81
C GLN A 186 -3.62 16.44 -6.71
N ILE A 187 -2.50 16.93 -7.23
CA ILE A 187 -2.16 18.35 -7.26
C ILE A 187 -3.32 19.15 -7.87
N GLY A 188 -3.74 20.21 -7.18
CA GLY A 188 -4.85 21.07 -7.59
C GLY A 188 -6.23 20.66 -7.05
N ARG A 189 -6.34 19.58 -6.27
CA ARG A 189 -7.63 19.09 -5.70
C ARG A 189 -7.88 19.49 -4.25
N LEU A 190 -7.43 20.67 -3.84
CA LEU A 190 -7.58 21.09 -2.44
C LEU A 190 -9.05 21.09 -2.00
N THR A 191 -9.95 21.58 -2.85
CA THR A 191 -11.39 21.68 -2.55
C THR A 191 -12.01 20.30 -2.32
N GLU A 192 -11.69 19.34 -3.18
CA GLU A 192 -12.15 17.95 -3.10
C GLU A 192 -11.59 17.27 -1.86
N PHE A 193 -10.28 17.43 -1.61
CA PHE A 193 -9.63 16.93 -0.42
C PHE A 193 -10.29 17.49 0.85
N GLN A 194 -10.56 18.81 0.91
CA GLN A 194 -11.21 19.44 2.05
C GLN A 194 -12.63 18.92 2.27
N ARG A 195 -13.40 18.68 1.20
CA ARG A 195 -14.73 18.07 1.29
C ARG A 195 -14.66 16.67 1.88
N LEU A 196 -13.71 15.86 1.42
CA LEU A 196 -13.48 14.52 1.95
C LEU A 196 -13.04 14.57 3.42
N TRP A 197 -12.08 15.44 3.73
CA TRP A 197 -11.55 15.63 5.09
C TRP A 197 -12.64 16.08 6.05
N GLN A 198 -13.55 16.98 5.65
CA GLN A 198 -14.68 17.40 6.48
C GLN A 198 -15.60 16.24 6.88
N ALA A 199 -15.72 15.21 6.04
CA ALA A 199 -16.50 14.02 6.37
C ALA A 199 -15.76 13.05 7.31
N ILE A 200 -14.42 13.06 7.26
CA ILE A 200 -13.53 12.18 8.05
C ILE A 200 -13.21 12.78 9.41
N SER A 201 -12.97 14.09 9.47
CA SER A 201 -12.41 14.79 10.64
C SER A 201 -13.16 14.55 11.95
N PRO A 202 -14.51 14.39 11.99
CA PRO A 202 -15.20 14.08 13.25
C PRO A 202 -14.81 12.73 13.87
N TRP A 203 -14.16 11.86 13.09
CA TRP A 203 -13.85 10.48 13.47
C TRP A 203 -12.35 10.19 13.53
N VAL A 204 -11.50 11.15 13.15
CA VAL A 204 -10.06 10.93 12.97
C VAL A 204 -9.34 10.55 14.26
N GLU A 205 -9.82 11.01 15.42
CA GLU A 205 -9.23 10.68 16.72
C GLU A 205 -9.38 9.19 17.10
N GLN A 206 -10.26 8.45 16.41
CA GLN A 206 -10.41 7.01 16.56
C GLN A 206 -9.40 6.23 15.71
N LEU A 207 -8.79 6.89 14.72
CA LEU A 207 -7.77 6.30 13.86
C LEU A 207 -6.40 6.41 14.51
N GLN A 208 -5.58 5.38 14.32
CA GLN A 208 -4.19 5.39 14.75
C GLN A 208 -3.30 6.12 13.73
N LEU A 209 -3.70 6.12 12.46
CA LEU A 209 -2.89 6.58 11.34
C LEU A 209 -3.73 7.08 10.16
N VAL A 210 -3.25 8.16 9.53
CA VAL A 210 -3.75 8.67 8.25
C VAL A 210 -2.58 8.71 7.27
N ALA A 211 -2.75 8.11 6.10
CA ALA A 211 -1.81 8.21 4.99
C ALA A 211 -2.38 9.13 3.91
N ILE A 212 -1.58 10.06 3.41
CA ILE A 212 -1.91 10.85 2.22
C ILE A 212 -1.06 10.35 1.07
N SER A 213 -1.71 9.81 0.03
CA SER A 213 -1.08 9.31 -1.18
C SER A 213 -1.21 10.36 -2.29
N CYS A 214 -0.08 10.85 -2.78
CA CYS A 214 -0.03 11.87 -3.83
C CYS A 214 1.07 11.51 -4.85
N PRO A 215 0.77 11.54 -6.16
CA PRO A 215 1.77 11.33 -7.20
C PRO A 215 2.71 12.53 -7.35
N ASP A 216 3.82 12.35 -8.06
CA ASP A 216 4.73 13.44 -8.38
C ASP A 216 4.12 14.43 -9.39
N GLY A 217 4.58 15.68 -9.33
CA GLY A 217 4.22 16.73 -10.28
C GLY A 217 4.78 18.10 -9.89
N GLU A 218 4.54 19.07 -10.76
CA GLU A 218 4.89 20.47 -10.54
C GLU A 218 4.04 21.06 -9.40
N GLY A 219 4.65 21.82 -8.48
CA GLY A 219 3.95 22.39 -7.32
C GLY A 219 3.54 21.37 -6.23
N MET A 220 3.95 20.10 -6.36
CA MET A 220 3.54 19.05 -5.43
C MET A 220 3.91 19.34 -3.96
N ILE A 221 5.10 19.86 -3.69
CA ILE A 221 5.53 20.16 -2.31
C ILE A 221 4.65 21.25 -1.68
N ASP A 222 4.37 22.33 -2.40
CA ASP A 222 3.48 23.41 -1.94
C ASP A 222 2.07 22.87 -1.68
N TYR A 223 1.61 21.95 -2.54
CA TYR A 223 0.35 21.26 -2.35
C TYR A 223 0.35 20.42 -1.05
N LEU A 224 1.39 19.63 -0.78
CA LEU A 224 1.49 18.86 0.47
C LEU A 224 1.53 19.75 1.72
N HIS A 225 2.22 20.90 1.68
CA HIS A 225 2.16 21.89 2.75
C HIS A 225 0.74 22.40 2.98
N THR A 226 0.03 22.73 1.90
CA THR A 226 -1.36 23.19 1.99
C THR A 226 -2.30 22.11 2.56
N LEU A 227 -2.08 20.84 2.18
CA LEU A 227 -2.82 19.72 2.76
C LEU A 227 -2.52 19.56 4.25
N TYR A 228 -1.25 19.67 4.65
CA TYR A 228 -0.85 19.60 6.05
C TYR A 228 -1.57 20.65 6.88
N ASP A 229 -1.59 21.91 6.44
CA ASP A 229 -2.26 23.01 7.15
C ASP A 229 -3.77 22.75 7.33
N ALA A 230 -4.41 22.08 6.36
CA ALA A 230 -5.82 21.71 6.44
C ALA A 230 -6.11 20.60 7.48
N ILE A 231 -5.14 19.74 7.79
CA ILE A 231 -5.33 18.57 8.67
C ILE A 231 -4.65 18.71 10.05
N ALA A 232 -3.71 19.64 10.20
CA ALA A 232 -2.83 19.78 11.36
C ALA A 232 -3.53 20.02 12.71
N THR A 233 -4.83 20.33 12.71
CA THR A 233 -5.63 20.55 13.92
C THR A 233 -5.93 19.29 14.73
N HIS A 234 -5.68 18.09 14.18
CA HIS A 234 -5.99 16.83 14.86
C HIS A 234 -4.71 16.03 15.19
N LYS A 235 -4.81 15.17 16.21
CA LYS A 235 -3.70 14.30 16.64
C LYS A 235 -3.84 12.91 16.03
N PHE A 236 -2.98 12.59 15.08
CA PHE A 236 -2.87 11.26 14.49
C PHE A 236 -1.45 11.05 13.94
N THR A 237 -1.10 9.79 13.65
CA THR A 237 0.15 9.49 12.94
C THR A 237 -0.03 9.78 11.45
N LEU A 238 0.77 10.67 10.87
CA LEU A 238 0.69 11.03 9.45
C LEU A 238 1.77 10.29 8.64
N ILE A 239 1.36 9.63 7.55
CA ILE A 239 2.26 9.13 6.50
C ILE A 239 2.05 9.94 5.22
N TRP A 240 3.12 10.46 4.65
CA TRP A 240 3.20 10.88 3.27
C TRP A 240 3.57 9.67 2.41
N GLN A 241 2.57 9.08 1.76
CA GLN A 241 2.79 7.98 0.83
C GLN A 241 3.14 8.55 -0.54
N THR A 242 4.35 8.24 -0.99
CA THR A 242 4.87 8.70 -2.28
C THR A 242 4.51 7.72 -3.38
N ASP A 243 3.52 8.06 -4.21
CA ASP A 243 3.09 7.19 -5.32
C ASP A 243 3.93 7.44 -6.58
N GLY A 244 5.14 6.87 -6.59
CA GLY A 244 6.16 7.20 -7.61
C GLY A 244 5.82 6.75 -9.03
N ARG A 245 5.16 5.61 -9.17
CA ARG A 245 4.68 5.08 -10.46
C ARG A 245 3.34 4.37 -10.27
N PRO A 246 2.23 5.13 -10.29
CA PRO A 246 0.89 4.61 -10.04
C PRO A 246 0.56 3.44 -10.97
N MET A 247 -0.03 2.37 -10.41
CA MET A 247 -0.67 1.28 -11.17
C MET A 247 0.18 0.61 -12.29
N SER A 248 1.50 0.74 -12.28
CA SER A 248 2.34 0.30 -13.41
C SER A 248 2.27 -1.21 -13.66
N GLY A 249 2.01 -2.01 -12.61
CA GLY A 249 2.03 -3.48 -12.63
C GLY A 249 3.37 -4.07 -13.10
N ASP A 250 4.34 -3.20 -13.38
CA ASP A 250 5.66 -3.50 -13.89
C ASP A 250 6.54 -3.73 -12.68
N ILE A 251 7.25 -4.84 -12.72
CA ILE A 251 8.04 -5.36 -11.61
C ILE A 251 9.54 -5.20 -11.85
N GLY A 252 9.93 -4.55 -12.96
CA GLY A 252 11.32 -4.29 -13.32
C GLY A 252 12.03 -3.31 -12.36
N ASP A 253 13.35 -3.32 -12.40
CA ASP A 253 14.25 -2.48 -11.60
C ASP A 253 14.01 -0.97 -11.78
N GLY A 254 13.66 -0.53 -13.00
CA GLY A 254 13.40 0.86 -13.35
C GLY A 254 12.26 1.51 -12.53
N THR A 255 11.27 0.73 -12.09
CA THR A 255 10.10 1.25 -11.36
C THR A 255 10.47 1.76 -9.98
N THR A 256 11.40 1.10 -9.31
CA THR A 256 11.89 1.48 -7.97
C THR A 256 12.53 2.87 -7.99
N THR A 257 13.15 3.27 -9.10
CA THR A 257 13.83 4.56 -9.21
C THR A 257 12.88 5.74 -9.06
N ALA A 258 11.67 5.66 -9.64
CA ALA A 258 10.68 6.72 -9.53
C ALA A 258 10.18 6.88 -8.08
N ALA A 259 9.85 5.76 -7.43
CA ALA A 259 9.45 5.73 -6.01
C ALA A 259 10.52 6.37 -5.12
N VAL A 260 11.79 5.95 -5.25
CA VAL A 260 12.88 6.47 -4.42
C VAL A 260 13.11 7.97 -4.65
N LYS A 261 13.11 8.44 -5.90
CA LYS A 261 13.27 9.87 -6.22
C LYS A 261 12.16 10.72 -5.60
N LEU A 262 10.91 10.26 -5.69
CA LEU A 262 9.78 10.96 -5.09
C LEU A 262 9.89 10.99 -3.56
N GLY A 263 10.27 9.87 -2.94
CA GLY A 263 10.56 9.79 -1.51
C GLY A 263 11.61 10.81 -1.05
N GLN A 264 12.72 10.92 -1.78
CA GLN A 264 13.77 11.90 -1.49
C GLN A 264 13.27 13.34 -1.61
N LYS A 265 12.47 13.63 -2.65
CA LYS A 265 11.84 14.95 -2.85
C LYS A 265 10.97 15.35 -1.64
N VAL A 266 10.15 14.42 -1.13
CA VAL A 266 9.29 14.68 0.05
C VAL A 266 10.10 14.76 1.34
N LEU A 267 11.12 13.92 1.53
CA LEU A 267 12.04 14.03 2.68
C LEU A 267 12.74 15.40 2.72
N ALA A 268 13.20 15.89 1.57
CA ALA A 268 13.86 17.19 1.47
C ALA A 268 12.94 18.39 1.79
N ALA A 269 11.62 18.22 1.65
CA ALA A 269 10.64 19.24 2.01
C ALA A 269 10.43 19.38 3.52
N ASN A 270 10.91 18.40 4.32
CA ASN A 270 10.87 18.47 5.78
C ASN A 270 9.45 18.70 6.36
N LEU A 271 8.44 18.12 5.70
CA LEU A 271 7.05 18.13 6.14
C LEU A 271 6.86 17.28 7.40
N PRO A 272 6.08 17.71 8.41
CA PRO A 272 5.76 16.87 9.55
C PRO A 272 5.07 15.57 9.11
N GLY A 273 5.49 14.45 9.69
CA GLY A 273 5.00 13.11 9.33
C GLY A 273 6.12 12.17 8.88
N TYR A 274 5.75 10.93 8.57
CA TYR A 274 6.65 9.88 8.10
C TYR A 274 6.57 9.77 6.57
N VAL A 275 7.68 9.46 5.90
CA VAL A 275 7.68 9.24 4.45
C VAL A 275 7.71 7.75 4.14
N GLN A 276 6.75 7.27 3.36
CA GLN A 276 6.65 5.89 2.91
C GLN A 276 6.70 5.82 1.39
N LEU A 277 7.48 4.88 0.85
CA LEU A 277 7.47 4.63 -0.60
C LEU A 277 6.28 3.77 -1.01
N ALA A 278 5.64 4.14 -2.12
CA ALA A 278 4.68 3.33 -2.85
C ALA A 278 4.88 3.54 -4.37
N GLY A 279 4.03 2.92 -5.20
CA GLY A 279 4.05 3.13 -6.64
C GLY A 279 5.35 2.70 -7.31
N GLY A 280 5.46 1.43 -7.71
CA GLY A 280 6.66 0.89 -8.38
C GLY A 280 7.68 0.22 -7.45
N THR A 281 7.29 -0.11 -6.22
CA THR A 281 8.09 -0.84 -5.23
C THR A 281 8.12 -2.34 -5.52
N ASN A 282 9.27 -2.99 -5.30
CA ASN A 282 9.52 -4.41 -5.56
C ASN A 282 10.68 -4.95 -4.70
N ASN A 283 11.16 -6.17 -4.96
CA ASN A 283 12.27 -6.80 -4.25
C ASN A 283 13.62 -6.07 -4.33
N TYR A 284 13.79 -5.10 -5.22
CA TYR A 284 15.01 -4.28 -5.30
C TYR A 284 14.93 -3.02 -4.44
N THR A 285 13.73 -2.61 -4.01
CA THR A 285 13.51 -1.32 -3.34
C THR A 285 14.32 -1.18 -2.06
N VAL A 286 14.29 -2.20 -1.19
CA VAL A 286 15.00 -2.13 0.09
C VAL A 286 16.52 -2.11 -0.11
N ALA A 287 17.03 -2.95 -1.00
CA ALA A 287 18.46 -2.97 -1.33
C ALA A 287 18.93 -1.61 -1.85
N LYS A 288 18.12 -0.95 -2.69
CA LYS A 288 18.42 0.40 -3.19
C LYS A 288 18.40 1.45 -2.08
N LEU A 289 17.41 1.42 -1.19
CA LEU A 289 17.36 2.35 -0.06
C LEU A 289 18.58 2.19 0.87
N LYS A 290 19.01 0.95 1.14
CA LYS A 290 20.25 0.67 1.88
C LYS A 290 21.48 1.25 1.17
N ALA A 291 21.63 0.97 -0.12
CA ALA A 291 22.76 1.48 -0.91
C ALA A 291 22.83 3.02 -0.94
N MET A 292 21.69 3.69 -0.79
CA MET A 292 21.59 5.16 -0.79
C MET A 292 21.61 5.77 0.62
N GLY A 293 21.72 4.98 1.68
CA GLY A 293 21.67 5.46 3.07
C GLY A 293 20.33 6.08 3.47
N LEU A 294 19.24 5.66 2.82
CA LEU A 294 17.89 6.20 3.04
C LEU A 294 17.06 5.43 4.06
N LEU A 295 17.61 4.35 4.66
CA LEU A 295 16.99 3.64 5.78
C LEU A 295 17.75 3.96 7.08
N ARG A 296 17.00 4.06 8.17
CA ARG A 296 17.56 4.24 9.51
C ARG A 296 18.54 3.10 9.83
N GLY A 297 19.66 3.42 10.47
CA GLY A 297 20.70 2.45 10.87
C GLY A 297 21.68 2.06 9.76
N TRP A 298 21.48 2.53 8.52
CA TRP A 298 22.37 2.28 7.40
C TRP A 298 22.90 3.62 6.86
N GLY A 299 23.96 4.14 7.47
CA GLY A 299 24.53 5.44 7.08
C GLY A 299 25.63 5.98 7.99
N ASP A 300 25.65 5.57 9.27
CA ASP A 300 26.63 6.09 10.24
C ASP A 300 27.97 5.30 10.28
N GLY A 301 28.14 4.29 9.41
CA GLY A 301 29.29 3.37 9.46
C GLY A 301 30.16 3.27 8.21
N ALA A 302 29.89 4.03 7.14
CA ALA A 302 30.55 3.82 5.84
C ALA A 302 30.93 5.10 5.07
N MET A 303 31.24 6.19 5.77
CA MET A 303 32.13 7.22 5.23
C MET A 303 33.34 7.34 6.15
N GLY A 304 34.43 6.67 5.77
CA GLY A 304 35.73 6.90 6.36
C GLY A 304 36.13 8.36 6.22
N ASN A 305 36.79 8.86 7.26
CA ASN A 305 37.44 10.17 7.35
C ASN A 305 37.99 10.66 6.00
N SER A 306 37.30 11.62 5.39
CA SER A 306 37.96 12.65 4.60
C SER A 306 37.71 13.98 5.29
N GLU A 307 38.66 14.38 6.11
CA GLU A 307 38.75 15.75 6.62
C GLU A 307 38.71 16.71 5.42
N SER A 308 37.73 17.61 5.41
CA SER A 308 37.77 18.81 4.59
C SER A 308 37.85 20.02 5.52
N PRO A 309 38.67 21.04 5.21
CA PRO A 309 39.15 22.00 6.20
C PRO A 309 38.06 23.02 6.56
N ARG A 310 37.96 23.32 7.86
CA ARG A 310 37.17 24.46 8.36
C ARG A 310 37.78 25.78 7.83
N PRO A 311 37.00 26.69 7.22
CA PRO A 311 37.46 28.06 7.04
C PRO A 311 37.41 28.79 8.38
N GLN A 312 38.54 29.35 8.78
CA GLN A 312 38.67 30.28 9.90
C GLN A 312 37.85 31.55 9.61
N GLY A 313 37.21 32.07 10.65
CA GLY A 313 36.14 33.06 10.54
C GLY A 313 36.56 34.48 10.17
N VAL A 314 35.53 35.30 9.96
CA VAL A 314 35.56 36.75 10.19
C VAL A 314 34.25 37.10 10.89
N GLY A 315 34.36 37.65 12.10
CA GLY A 315 33.23 38.03 12.92
C GLY A 315 32.62 39.37 12.50
N ILE A 316 31.29 39.46 12.53
CA ILE A 316 30.58 40.73 12.69
C ILE A 316 29.51 40.53 13.77
N ARG A 317 29.66 41.31 14.85
CA ARG A 317 28.69 41.44 15.95
C ARG A 317 27.44 42.16 15.43
N GLY A 318 26.26 41.57 15.64
CA GLY A 318 24.97 42.24 15.57
C GLY A 318 24.09 41.75 16.72
N LYS A 319 23.84 42.62 17.70
CA LYS A 319 22.88 42.41 18.80
C LYS A 319 21.46 42.52 18.26
N TRP A 320 20.60 41.54 18.53
CA TRP A 320 19.18 41.74 18.86
C TRP A 320 18.75 40.63 19.80
N GLY A 321 18.28 41.01 20.99
CA GLY A 321 17.55 40.12 21.89
C GLY A 321 16.06 40.32 21.67
N GLU A 322 15.31 39.23 21.73
CA GLU A 322 14.08 39.08 22.53
C GLU A 322 13.55 37.65 22.35
N ASP A 323 13.03 37.11 23.44
CA ASP A 323 12.64 35.72 23.67
C ASP A 323 11.65 35.19 22.63
N PHE A 324 12.11 34.24 21.81
CA PHE A 324 11.24 33.28 21.13
C PHE A 324 11.41 31.93 21.81
N THR A 325 10.55 31.62 22.77
CA THR A 325 10.31 30.24 23.20
C THR A 325 9.59 29.50 22.08
N PRO A 326 10.17 28.46 21.46
CA PRO A 326 9.46 27.68 20.45
C PRO A 326 8.30 26.91 21.11
N PRO A 327 7.15 26.74 20.42
CA PRO A 327 6.02 25.98 20.93
C PRO A 327 6.38 24.50 21.16
N PRO A 328 5.64 23.78 22.02
CA PRO A 328 6.05 22.47 22.50
C PRO A 328 5.95 21.39 21.40
N HIS A 329 7.10 20.77 21.12
CA HIS A 329 7.29 19.46 20.50
C HIS A 329 6.41 19.10 19.29
N HIS A 330 6.77 19.63 18.12
CA HIS A 330 6.58 18.86 16.89
C HIS A 330 7.60 17.70 16.87
N PRO A 331 7.19 16.45 16.63
CA PRO A 331 8.14 15.35 16.47
C PRO A 331 9.07 15.70 15.31
N THR A 332 10.38 15.62 15.56
CA THR A 332 11.41 15.80 14.54
C THR A 332 11.10 14.90 13.35
N THR A 333 11.03 15.51 12.17
CA THR A 333 10.86 14.82 10.89
C THR A 333 11.98 13.81 10.68
N PRO A 334 11.65 12.54 10.36
CA PRO A 334 12.66 11.56 10.01
C PRO A 334 13.42 12.01 8.76
N SER A 335 14.76 11.95 8.79
CA SER A 335 15.62 12.17 7.62
C SER A 335 15.74 10.93 6.71
N TYR A 336 14.94 9.90 6.97
CA TYR A 336 15.00 8.59 6.31
C TYR A 336 13.60 8.13 5.91
N ILE A 337 13.55 7.22 4.93
CA ILE A 337 12.33 6.54 4.50
C ILE A 337 11.87 5.63 5.63
N SER A 338 10.67 5.88 6.14
CA SER A 338 10.12 5.20 7.31
C SER A 338 9.59 3.80 6.99
N GLY A 339 9.26 3.54 5.72
CA GLY A 339 8.79 2.24 5.27
C GLY A 339 8.50 2.15 3.78
N VAL A 340 8.08 0.95 3.36
CA VAL A 340 7.72 0.66 1.97
C VAL A 340 6.38 -0.06 1.93
N ALA A 341 5.50 0.40 1.04
CA ALA A 341 4.26 -0.25 0.71
C ALA A 341 4.38 -1.05 -0.59
N TYR A 342 3.81 -2.25 -0.62
CA TYR A 342 3.89 -3.16 -1.75
C TYR A 342 2.49 -3.54 -2.25
N GLY A 343 2.22 -3.24 -3.52
CA GLY A 343 0.96 -3.58 -4.18
C GLY A 343 1.13 -4.72 -5.18
N SER A 344 1.22 -4.36 -6.47
CA SER A 344 1.25 -5.34 -7.57
C SER A 344 2.33 -6.41 -7.41
N TYR A 345 3.55 -6.04 -7.00
CA TYR A 345 4.64 -7.01 -6.79
C TYR A 345 4.28 -8.04 -5.71
N ALA A 346 3.78 -7.59 -4.56
CA ALA A 346 3.40 -8.48 -3.47
C ALA A 346 2.28 -9.45 -3.84
N ARG A 347 1.32 -9.02 -4.67
CA ARG A 347 0.25 -9.88 -5.19
C ARG A 347 0.77 -10.91 -6.19
N VAL A 348 1.60 -10.48 -7.14
CA VAL A 348 2.24 -11.36 -8.14
C VAL A 348 3.10 -12.41 -7.45
N LEU A 349 3.80 -12.03 -6.37
CA LEU A 349 4.65 -12.96 -5.61
C LEU A 349 3.88 -14.17 -5.09
N LEU A 350 2.60 -14.03 -4.71
CA LEU A 350 1.78 -15.13 -4.22
C LEU A 350 0.82 -15.72 -5.27
N SER A 351 0.80 -15.18 -6.51
CA SER A 351 -0.19 -15.60 -7.51
C SER A 351 -0.15 -17.09 -7.85
N PRO A 352 1.02 -17.78 -7.93
CA PRO A 352 1.03 -19.22 -8.23
C PRO A 352 0.28 -20.05 -7.19
N ILE A 353 0.36 -19.67 -5.91
CA ILE A 353 -0.32 -20.38 -4.81
C ILE A 353 -1.81 -20.08 -4.83
N LEU A 354 -2.19 -18.83 -5.11
CA LEU A 354 -3.60 -18.45 -5.23
C LEU A 354 -4.27 -19.15 -6.42
N GLU A 355 -3.57 -19.28 -7.55
CA GLU A 355 -4.03 -20.02 -8.71
C GLU A 355 -4.21 -21.52 -8.40
N GLU A 356 -3.28 -22.12 -7.64
CA GLU A 356 -3.43 -23.52 -7.22
C GLU A 356 -4.64 -23.73 -6.30
N LEU A 357 -4.89 -22.82 -5.35
CA LEU A 357 -6.09 -22.85 -4.51
C LEU A 357 -7.38 -22.77 -5.34
N GLU A 358 -7.42 -21.86 -6.32
CA GLU A 358 -8.58 -21.75 -7.23
C GLU A 358 -8.79 -23.02 -8.05
N VAL A 359 -7.73 -23.67 -8.53
CA VAL A 359 -7.83 -24.94 -9.28
C VAL A 359 -8.37 -26.07 -8.39
N ARG A 360 -7.95 -26.13 -7.13
CA ARG A 360 -8.47 -27.12 -6.16
C ARG A 360 -9.94 -26.91 -5.86
N GLU A 361 -10.39 -25.66 -5.73
CA GLU A 361 -11.81 -25.31 -5.56
C GLU A 361 -12.69 -25.82 -6.72
N VAL A 362 -12.20 -25.76 -7.96
CA VAL A 362 -12.96 -26.19 -9.15
C VAL A 362 -13.05 -27.71 -9.29
N ASN A 363 -12.05 -28.46 -8.82
CA ASN A 363 -11.98 -29.92 -8.99
C ASN A 363 -12.74 -30.71 -7.92
N ASP A 364 -13.03 -30.10 -6.77
CA ASP A 364 -13.80 -30.74 -5.71
C ASP A 364 -15.30 -30.75 -6.10
N THR A 365 -15.74 -31.82 -6.75
CA THR A 365 -17.14 -32.02 -7.22
C THR A 365 -18.15 -32.23 -6.08
N SER A 366 -17.69 -32.17 -4.83
CA SER A 366 -18.55 -32.15 -3.65
C SER A 366 -18.89 -30.71 -3.25
N VAL A 367 -20.07 -30.48 -2.69
CA VAL A 367 -20.58 -29.17 -2.24
C VAL A 367 -19.74 -28.64 -1.06
N LYS A 368 -18.47 -28.31 -1.29
CA LYS A 368 -17.58 -27.73 -0.29
C LYS A 368 -17.30 -26.26 -0.58
N THR A 369 -17.36 -25.55 0.52
CA THR A 369 -17.00 -24.16 0.79
C THR A 369 -15.69 -23.76 0.12
N THR A 370 -15.61 -22.50 -0.31
CA THR A 370 -14.40 -21.83 -0.82
C THR A 370 -13.13 -22.33 -0.12
N VAL A 371 -12.18 -22.91 -0.86
CA VAL A 371 -10.93 -23.47 -0.30
C VAL A 371 -10.14 -22.34 0.33
N ARG A 372 -9.90 -22.41 1.65
CA ARG A 372 -9.14 -21.39 2.38
C ARG A 372 -7.68 -21.78 2.45
N LEU A 373 -6.78 -20.80 2.46
CA LEU A 373 -5.35 -21.04 2.52
C LEU A 373 -4.95 -21.80 3.80
N GLU A 374 -5.57 -21.47 4.93
CA GLU A 374 -5.33 -22.13 6.22
C GLU A 374 -5.73 -23.62 6.27
N ASP A 375 -6.61 -24.06 5.37
CA ASP A 375 -7.02 -25.47 5.27
C ASP A 375 -6.01 -26.32 4.49
N GLU A 376 -5.01 -25.68 3.88
CA GLU A 376 -3.98 -26.29 3.05
C GLU A 376 -2.58 -25.99 3.61
N PRO A 377 -2.11 -26.73 4.64
CA PRO A 377 -0.90 -26.37 5.40
C PRO A 377 0.35 -26.20 4.55
N GLU A 378 0.54 -27.03 3.52
CA GLU A 378 1.69 -26.91 2.62
C GLU A 378 1.67 -25.59 1.84
N LEU A 379 0.53 -25.25 1.25
CA LEU A 379 0.35 -24.01 0.49
C LEU A 379 0.42 -22.77 1.40
N LEU A 380 -0.16 -22.86 2.60
CA LEU A 380 -0.06 -21.81 3.61
C LEU A 380 1.40 -21.45 3.90
N TRP A 381 2.23 -22.44 4.27
CA TRP A 381 3.60 -22.15 4.68
C TRP A 381 4.50 -21.79 3.50
N GLN A 382 4.21 -22.27 2.30
CA GLN A 382 4.84 -21.76 1.08
C GLN A 382 4.51 -20.27 0.86
N ALA A 383 3.24 -19.88 1.01
CA ALA A 383 2.80 -18.50 0.86
C ALA A 383 3.44 -17.57 1.91
N VAL A 384 3.49 -18.02 3.17
CA VAL A 384 4.17 -17.29 4.25
C VAL A 384 5.67 -17.16 3.96
N GLY A 385 6.33 -18.21 3.47
CA GLY A 385 7.75 -18.16 3.10
C GLY A 385 8.04 -17.15 1.98
N LEU A 386 7.22 -17.14 0.93
CA LEU A 386 7.33 -16.15 -0.14
C LEU A 386 7.08 -14.73 0.37
N ALA A 387 6.01 -14.49 1.13
CA ALA A 387 5.72 -13.20 1.74
C ALA A 387 6.87 -12.74 2.67
N HIS A 388 7.42 -13.66 3.46
CA HIS A 388 8.54 -13.39 4.36
C HIS A 388 9.81 -13.01 3.60
N SER A 389 10.07 -13.56 2.41
CA SER A 389 11.23 -13.18 1.58
C SER A 389 11.23 -11.69 1.19
N LEU A 390 10.05 -11.06 1.18
CA LEU A 390 9.87 -9.63 0.92
C LEU A 390 9.83 -8.82 2.22
N VAL A 391 9.03 -9.25 3.21
CA VAL A 391 8.88 -8.56 4.50
C VAL A 391 10.21 -8.50 5.27
N SER A 392 10.96 -9.60 5.30
CA SER A 392 12.22 -9.70 6.04
C SER A 392 13.26 -8.66 5.60
N GLN A 393 13.23 -8.18 4.35
CA GLN A 393 14.20 -7.21 3.86
C GLN A 393 14.23 -5.92 4.69
N LEU A 394 13.06 -5.48 5.16
CA LEU A 394 12.88 -4.33 6.06
C LEU A 394 12.95 -4.70 7.54
N LYS A 395 12.60 -5.95 7.88
CA LYS A 395 12.47 -6.41 9.28
C LYS A 395 13.72 -7.04 9.88
N SER A 396 14.66 -7.50 9.05
CA SER A 396 15.84 -8.28 9.44
C SER A 396 17.00 -7.43 9.98
N GLN A 397 16.76 -6.18 10.37
CA GLN A 397 17.72 -5.35 11.11
C GLN A 397 17.57 -5.52 12.63
N GLN A 398 17.15 -6.71 13.08
CA GLN A 398 17.13 -7.10 14.48
C GLN A 398 17.91 -8.38 14.70
#